data_AF-A0A1J7H0J5-F1
#
_entry.id   AF-A0A1J7H0J5-F1
#
_cell.length_a   1.000
_cell.length_b   1.000
_cell.length_c   1.000
_cell.angle_alpha   90.00
_cell.angle_beta   90.00
_cell.angle_gamma   90.00
#
_symmetry.space_group_name_H-M   'P 1'
#
loop_
_entity.id
_entity.type
_entity.pdbx_description
1 polymer ?
#
loop_
_entity_poly.entity_id
_entity_poly.type
_entity_poly.pdbx_seq_one_letter_code
_entity_poly.pdbx_strand_id
1 'polypeptide(L)'
;MILISHSPIPASSQSLYESVCKETGQDAGLCLQLLKANPQISSAKNYRDLSKLILDLAITKGTQGQNVLLNLQKTNPSPAIRQCATNDYVGTIGSLKSAIRELPVDLQTAQYDARVAGDGPANCATAITAAKINNPTIFNINKMTSLLCKVAFLALEHVS
;
A
#
# COMPACT_ATOMS: atom_id res chain seq x y z
N MET A 1 -50.20 -5.77 25.53
CA MET A 1 -49.04 -4.88 25.39
C MET A 1 -47.94 -5.65 24.70
N ILE A 2 -47.60 -5.31 23.45
CA ILE A 2 -46.47 -5.90 22.73
C ILE A 2 -45.26 -5.03 23.03
N LEU A 3 -44.33 -5.53 23.85
CA LEU A 3 -43.07 -4.86 24.15
C LEU A 3 -42.10 -5.14 23.00
N ILE A 4 -42.00 -4.21 22.04
CA ILE A 4 -40.97 -4.26 21.00
C ILE A 4 -39.65 -3.84 21.64
N SER A 5 -38.90 -4.82 22.12
CA SER A 5 -37.50 -4.68 22.54
C SER A 5 -36.67 -4.21 21.33
N HIS A 6 -36.39 -2.91 21.28
CA HIS A 6 -35.39 -2.37 20.37
C HIS A 6 -34.03 -2.50 21.05
N SER A 7 -33.36 -3.64 20.82
CA SER A 7 -31.93 -3.74 21.11
C SER A 7 -31.21 -2.71 20.25
N PRO A 8 -30.45 -1.76 20.84
CA PRO A 8 -29.58 -0.90 20.05
C PRO A 8 -28.56 -1.80 19.37
N ILE A 9 -28.64 -1.89 18.04
CA ILE A 9 -27.57 -2.46 17.23
C ILE A 9 -26.31 -1.66 17.60
N PRO A 10 -25.23 -2.29 18.08
CA PRO A 10 -23.99 -1.58 18.31
C PRO A 10 -23.61 -0.92 16.98
N ALA A 11 -23.59 0.40 16.94
CA ALA A 11 -22.90 1.09 15.86
C ALA A 11 -21.46 0.59 15.95
N SER A 12 -21.09 -0.33 15.06
CA SER A 12 -19.72 -0.81 14.97
C SER A 12 -18.88 0.43 14.73
N SER A 13 -18.15 0.87 15.76
CA SER A 13 -17.19 1.96 15.63
C SER A 13 -16.09 1.43 14.69
N GLN A 14 -16.28 1.64 13.39
CA GLN A 14 -15.37 1.18 12.37
C GLN A 14 -14.00 1.76 12.67
N SER A 15 -13.00 0.88 12.75
CA SER A 15 -11.63 1.32 13.02
C SER A 15 -11.07 2.09 11.83
N LEU A 16 -10.07 2.95 12.06
CA LEU A 16 -9.53 3.83 11.03
C LEU A 16 -9.02 3.05 9.81
N TYR A 17 -8.31 1.93 10.03
CA TYR A 17 -7.78 1.10 8.94
C TYR A 17 -8.91 0.40 8.15
N GLU A 18 -10.00 0.02 8.80
CA GLU A 18 -11.17 -0.54 8.11
C GLU A 18 -11.85 0.49 7.22
N SER A 19 -11.92 1.75 7.66
CA SER A 19 -12.47 2.86 6.87
C SER A 19 -11.65 3.07 5.60
N VAL A 20 -10.33 3.21 5.73
CA VAL A 20 -9.42 3.37 4.58
C VAL A 20 -9.50 2.16 3.65
N CYS A 21 -9.54 0.93 4.18
CA CYS A 21 -9.62 -0.26 3.34
C CYS A 21 -10.91 -0.33 2.53
N LYS A 22 -12.04 0.15 3.06
CA LYS A 22 -13.32 0.19 2.32
C LYS A 22 -13.21 1.06 1.06
N GLU A 23 -12.45 2.15 1.12
CA GLU A 23 -12.23 3.06 -0.02
C GLU A 23 -11.39 2.44 -1.15
N THR A 24 -10.73 1.31 -0.89
CA THR A 24 -10.01 0.58 -1.94
C THR A 24 -10.94 -0.17 -2.91
N GLY A 25 -12.23 -0.30 -2.59
CA GLY A 25 -13.23 -0.94 -3.43
C GLY A 25 -13.06 -2.45 -3.50
N GLN A 26 -12.81 -2.98 -4.70
CA GLN A 26 -12.67 -4.43 -4.91
C GLN A 26 -11.50 -5.06 -4.15
N ASP A 27 -10.48 -4.27 -3.79
CA ASP A 27 -9.33 -4.74 -3.01
C ASP A 27 -9.53 -4.63 -1.48
N ALA A 28 -10.72 -4.26 -1.00
CA ALA A 28 -10.97 -4.04 0.43
C ALA A 28 -10.62 -5.26 1.29
N GLY A 29 -10.96 -6.47 0.83
CA GLY A 29 -10.62 -7.70 1.54
C GLY A 29 -9.10 -7.93 1.67
N LEU A 30 -8.36 -7.68 0.60
CA LEU A 30 -6.89 -7.80 0.61
C LEU A 30 -6.25 -6.70 1.46
N CYS A 31 -6.77 -5.47 1.40
CA CYS A 31 -6.32 -4.38 2.26
C CYS A 31 -6.48 -4.75 3.74
N LEU A 32 -7.66 -5.23 4.14
CA LEU A 32 -7.92 -5.65 5.52
C LEU A 32 -6.95 -6.75 5.96
N GLN A 33 -6.71 -7.74 5.10
CA GLN A 33 -5.75 -8.81 5.38
C GLN A 33 -4.33 -8.27 5.61
N LEU A 34 -3.87 -7.34 4.77
CA LEU A 34 -2.53 -6.75 4.87
C LEU A 34 -2.37 -5.88 6.12
N LEU A 35 -3.34 -5.00 6.39
CA LEU A 35 -3.25 -4.04 7.49
C LEU A 35 -3.46 -4.69 8.86
N LYS A 36 -4.42 -5.62 8.97
CA LYS A 36 -4.72 -6.32 10.23
C LYS A 36 -3.58 -7.23 10.71
N ALA A 37 -2.67 -7.63 9.81
CA ALA A 37 -1.48 -8.39 10.16
C ALA A 37 -0.49 -7.60 11.04
N ASN A 38 -0.61 -6.28 11.12
CA ASN A 38 0.19 -5.43 12.00
C ASN A 38 -0.68 -4.84 13.14
N PRO A 39 -0.51 -5.31 14.40
CA PRO A 39 -1.28 -4.82 15.54
C PRO A 39 -1.17 -3.32 15.79
N GLN A 40 -0.05 -2.68 15.39
CA GLN A 40 0.11 -1.24 15.55
C GLN A 40 -0.81 -0.47 14.59
N ILE A 41 -0.98 -0.97 13.36
CA ILE A 41 -1.90 -0.40 12.36
C ILE A 41 -3.34 -0.54 12.86
N SER A 42 -3.73 -1.74 13.31
CA SER A 42 -5.10 -1.97 13.78
C SER A 42 -5.46 -1.20 15.05
N SER A 43 -4.46 -0.75 15.80
CA SER A 43 -4.64 -0.04 17.08
C SER A 43 -4.43 1.48 16.97
N ALA A 44 -4.10 1.99 15.77
CA ALA A 44 -3.84 3.40 15.55
C ALA A 44 -5.03 4.27 15.96
N LYS A 45 -4.75 5.39 16.63
CA LYS A 45 -5.77 6.24 17.25
C LYS A 45 -6.16 7.46 16.42
N ASN A 46 -5.35 7.82 15.43
CA ASN A 46 -5.58 8.93 14.52
C ASN A 46 -4.99 8.60 13.14
N TYR A 47 -5.43 9.35 12.12
CA TYR A 47 -5.01 9.12 10.74
C TYR A 47 -3.54 9.46 10.49
N ARG A 48 -2.93 10.34 11.29
CA ARG A 48 -1.50 10.68 11.15
C ARG A 48 -0.62 9.48 11.52
N ASP A 49 -0.86 8.87 12.68
CA ASP A 49 -0.16 7.67 13.14
C ASP A 49 -0.44 6.48 12.21
N LEU A 50 -1.71 6.32 11.81
CA LEU A 50 -2.10 5.28 10.86
C LEU A 50 -1.35 5.43 9.53
N SER A 51 -1.33 6.62 8.96
CA SER A 51 -0.66 6.91 7.68
C SER A 51 0.83 6.59 7.75
N LYS A 52 1.50 7.00 8.83
CA LYS A 52 2.91 6.69 9.04
C LYS A 52 3.16 5.17 9.08
N LEU A 53 2.36 4.43 9.84
CA LEU A 53 2.50 2.98 9.95
C LEU A 53 2.24 2.25 8.61
N ILE A 54 1.26 2.73 7.82
CA ILE A 54 0.98 2.18 6.48
C ILE A 54 2.14 2.50 5.51
N LEU A 55 2.69 3.72 5.54
CA LEU A 55 3.86 4.10 4.74
C LEU A 55 5.07 3.21 5.10
N ASP A 56 5.33 2.98 6.38
CA ASP A 56 6.41 2.08 6.83
C ASP A 56 6.19 0.63 6.35
N LEU A 57 4.95 0.15 6.39
CA LEU A 57 4.59 -1.16 5.84
C LEU A 57 4.81 -1.21 4.33
N ALA A 58 4.41 -0.17 3.59
CA ALA A 58 4.60 -0.05 2.15
C ALA A 58 6.09 -0.07 1.78
N ILE A 59 6.94 0.66 2.51
CA ILE A 59 8.40 0.65 2.32
C ILE A 59 8.96 -0.75 2.56
N THR A 60 8.55 -1.41 3.64
CA THR A 60 8.99 -2.76 4.00
C THR A 60 8.64 -3.75 2.89
N LYS A 61 7.38 -3.72 2.42
CA LYS A 61 6.90 -4.63 1.37
C LYS A 61 7.49 -4.30 0.00
N GLY A 62 7.64 -3.03 -0.33
CA GLY A 62 8.36 -2.58 -1.54
C GLY A 62 9.81 -3.05 -1.55
N THR A 63 10.52 -2.92 -0.42
CA THR A 63 11.92 -3.38 -0.29
C THR A 63 12.02 -4.90 -0.40
N GLN A 64 11.13 -5.65 0.25
CA GLN A 64 11.05 -7.11 0.10
C GLN A 64 10.81 -7.51 -1.36
N GLY A 65 9.87 -6.83 -2.03
CA GLY A 65 9.58 -7.03 -3.45
C GLY A 65 10.77 -6.75 -4.35
N GLN A 66 11.44 -5.63 -4.15
CA GLN A 66 12.66 -5.25 -4.87
C GLN A 66 13.74 -6.31 -4.74
N ASN A 67 13.97 -6.83 -3.52
CA ASN A 67 14.97 -7.87 -3.29
C ASN A 67 14.64 -9.18 -4.02
N VAL A 68 13.36 -9.55 -4.11
CA VAL A 68 12.91 -10.68 -4.93
C VAL A 68 13.22 -10.44 -6.40
N LEU A 69 12.91 -9.25 -6.93
CA LEU A 69 13.19 -8.90 -8.33
C LEU A 69 14.70 -8.91 -8.64
N LEU A 70 15.52 -8.37 -7.75
CA LEU A 70 16.99 -8.40 -7.86
C LEU A 70 17.53 -9.83 -7.87
N ASN A 71 16.97 -10.74 -7.07
CA ASN A 71 17.36 -12.14 -7.08
C ASN A 71 16.87 -12.87 -8.34
N LEU A 72 15.64 -12.62 -8.78
CA LEU A 72 15.10 -13.16 -10.03
C LEU A 72 15.95 -12.76 -11.24
N GLN A 73 16.47 -11.53 -11.25
CA GLN A 73 17.36 -11.06 -12.32
C GLN A 73 18.65 -11.90 -12.44
N LYS A 74 19.15 -12.47 -11.34
CA LYS A 74 20.37 -13.31 -11.37
C LYS A 74 20.11 -14.65 -12.07
N THR A 75 18.93 -15.23 -11.86
CA THR A 75 18.55 -16.54 -12.42
C THR A 75 17.84 -16.45 -13.76
N ASN A 76 17.17 -15.33 -14.02
CA ASN A 76 16.41 -15.08 -15.24
C ASN A 76 16.63 -13.62 -15.70
N PRO A 77 17.77 -13.34 -16.34
CA PRO A 77 18.11 -11.98 -16.75
C PRO A 77 17.13 -11.48 -17.82
N SER A 78 16.41 -10.42 -17.49
CA SER A 78 15.46 -9.75 -18.38
C SER A 78 15.57 -8.24 -18.22
N PRO A 79 15.58 -7.45 -19.32
CA PRO A 79 15.51 -6.00 -19.24
C PRO A 79 14.31 -5.49 -18.45
N ALA A 80 13.15 -6.14 -18.58
CA ALA A 80 11.94 -5.76 -17.84
C ALA A 80 12.08 -6.02 -16.33
N ILE A 81 12.62 -7.19 -15.94
CA ILE A 81 12.87 -7.49 -14.51
C ILE A 81 13.91 -6.53 -13.93
N ARG A 82 14.94 -6.19 -14.71
CA ARG A 82 15.95 -5.21 -14.30
C ARG A 82 15.32 -3.83 -14.09
N GLN A 83 14.53 -3.35 -15.03
CA GLN A 83 13.81 -2.07 -14.90
C GLN A 83 12.96 -2.05 -13.64
N CYS A 84 12.18 -3.11 -13.39
CA CYS A 84 11.41 -3.26 -12.16
C CYS A 84 12.30 -3.12 -10.91
N ALA A 85 13.39 -3.87 -10.85
CA ALA A 85 14.26 -3.93 -9.68
C ALA A 85 15.07 -2.64 -9.41
N THR A 86 15.58 -2.00 -10.47
CA THR A 86 16.58 -0.93 -10.33
C THR A 86 16.02 0.46 -10.53
N ASN A 87 14.85 0.60 -11.16
CA ASN A 87 14.27 1.91 -11.46
C ASN A 87 12.91 2.04 -10.77
N ASP A 88 11.97 1.16 -11.12
CA ASP A 88 10.58 1.31 -10.70
C ASP A 88 10.42 1.19 -9.18
N TYR A 89 10.98 0.12 -8.57
CA TYR A 89 10.91 -0.06 -7.12
C TYR A 89 11.81 0.91 -6.35
N VAL A 90 12.92 1.38 -6.94
CA VAL A 90 13.73 2.45 -6.34
C VAL A 90 12.91 3.73 -6.24
N GLY A 91 12.21 4.11 -7.31
CA GLY A 91 11.30 5.24 -7.34
C GLY A 91 10.19 5.12 -6.30
N THR A 92 9.47 3.99 -6.27
CA THR A 92 8.42 3.73 -5.27
C THR A 92 8.93 3.88 -3.84
N ILE A 93 10.06 3.25 -3.49
CA ILE A 93 10.61 3.31 -2.13
C ILE A 93 11.07 4.73 -1.80
N GLY A 94 11.68 5.42 -2.77
CA GLY A 94 12.11 6.81 -2.64
C GLY A 94 10.94 7.75 -2.32
N SER A 95 9.86 7.67 -3.10
CA SER A 95 8.64 8.46 -2.90
C SER A 95 7.95 8.14 -1.57
N LEU A 96 7.85 6.86 -1.17
CA LEU A 96 7.28 6.52 0.15
C LEU A 96 8.10 7.09 1.31
N LYS A 97 9.44 7.02 1.22
CA LYS A 97 10.33 7.64 2.21
C LYS A 97 10.19 9.16 2.23
N SER A 98 9.95 9.77 1.07
CA SER A 98 9.66 11.20 0.96
C SER A 98 8.36 11.55 1.66
N ALA A 99 7.28 10.83 1.37
CA ALA A 99 5.99 11.00 2.03
C ALA A 99 6.07 10.94 3.57
N ILE A 100 6.87 10.02 4.14
CA ILE A 100 7.08 9.97 5.60
C ILE A 100 7.77 11.23 6.13
N ARG A 101 8.78 11.75 5.42
CA ARG A 101 9.51 12.96 5.83
C ARG A 101 8.67 14.22 5.72
N GLU A 102 7.80 14.28 4.71
CA GLU A 102 6.95 15.43 4.44
C GLU A 102 5.67 15.44 5.30
N LEU A 103 5.18 14.29 5.77
CA LEU A 103 3.97 14.19 6.61
C LEU A 103 3.89 15.22 7.78
N PRO A 104 4.96 15.50 8.54
CA PRO A 104 4.93 16.53 9.58
C PRO A 104 5.16 17.97 9.09
N VAL A 105 5.57 18.18 7.84
CA VAL A 105 6.01 19.50 7.30
C VAL A 105 5.02 20.02 6.25
N ASP A 106 4.71 19.21 5.26
CA ASP A 106 3.83 19.52 4.14
C ASP A 106 2.99 18.27 3.78
N LEU A 107 1.76 18.26 4.29
CA LEU A 107 0.82 17.16 4.04
C LEU A 107 0.48 17.01 2.55
N GLN A 108 0.42 18.11 1.80
CA GLN A 108 0.07 18.05 0.37
C GLN A 108 1.18 17.36 -0.41
N THR A 109 2.44 17.67 -0.12
CA THR A 109 3.59 16.98 -0.69
C THR A 109 3.62 15.51 -0.26
N ALA A 110 3.34 15.21 1.01
CA ALA A 110 3.26 13.83 1.48
C ALA A 110 2.20 12.99 0.75
N GLN A 111 1.00 13.55 0.53
CA GLN A 111 -0.07 12.93 -0.25
C GLN A 111 0.36 12.72 -1.71
N TYR A 112 0.96 13.72 -2.33
CA TYR A 112 1.47 13.61 -3.69
C TYR A 112 2.50 12.49 -3.83
N ASP A 113 3.48 12.45 -2.94
CA ASP A 113 4.55 11.45 -2.93
C ASP A 113 4.00 10.03 -2.71
N ALA A 114 3.05 9.85 -1.79
CA ALA A 114 2.41 8.56 -1.55
C ALA A 114 1.60 8.07 -2.78
N ARG A 115 0.94 8.98 -3.48
CA ARG A 115 0.20 8.68 -4.71
C ARG A 115 1.15 8.26 -5.84
N VAL A 116 2.19 9.06 -6.11
CA VAL A 116 3.17 8.81 -7.18
C VAL A 116 3.98 7.53 -6.92
N ALA A 117 4.18 7.14 -5.66
CA ALA A 117 4.85 5.88 -5.33
C ALA A 117 4.19 4.65 -6.00
N GLY A 118 2.89 4.70 -6.28
CA GLY A 118 2.14 3.66 -6.99
C GLY A 118 2.53 3.48 -8.46
N ASP A 119 3.20 4.45 -9.07
CA ASP A 119 3.59 4.40 -10.49
C ASP A 119 4.65 3.32 -10.75
N GLY A 120 5.59 3.11 -9.82
CA GLY A 120 6.62 2.08 -9.95
C GLY A 120 6.05 0.66 -10.16
N PRO A 121 5.25 0.09 -9.23
CA PRO A 121 4.68 -1.24 -9.43
C PRO A 121 3.76 -1.32 -10.67
N ALA A 122 3.08 -0.23 -11.05
CA ALA A 122 2.27 -0.18 -12.27
C ALA A 122 3.12 -0.22 -13.55
N ASN A 123 4.20 0.56 -13.60
CA ASN A 123 5.18 0.56 -14.68
C ASN A 123 5.88 -0.80 -14.80
N CYS A 124 6.26 -1.39 -13.68
CA CYS A 124 6.82 -2.74 -13.65
C CYS A 124 5.83 -3.77 -14.20
N ALA A 125 4.56 -3.75 -13.77
CA ALA A 125 3.54 -4.67 -14.29
C ALA A 125 3.36 -4.52 -15.81
N THR A 126 3.39 -3.29 -16.31
CA THR A 126 3.33 -2.98 -17.75
C THR A 126 4.53 -3.55 -18.49
N ALA A 127 5.76 -3.33 -18.00
CA ALA A 127 6.98 -3.83 -18.61
C ALA A 127 7.05 -5.37 -18.64
N ILE A 128 6.64 -6.02 -17.56
CA ILE A 128 6.59 -7.49 -17.44
C ILE A 128 5.59 -8.09 -18.41
N THR A 129 4.41 -7.47 -18.54
CA THR A 129 3.38 -7.88 -19.50
C THR A 129 3.86 -7.70 -20.94
N ALA A 130 4.47 -6.55 -21.26
CA ALA A 130 5.03 -6.27 -22.58
C ALA A 130 6.15 -7.26 -22.97
N ALA A 131 6.96 -7.67 -21.99
CA ALA A 131 7.98 -8.70 -22.16
C ALA A 131 7.43 -10.14 -22.19
N LYS A 132 6.11 -10.32 -22.07
CA LYS A 132 5.41 -11.63 -22.04
C LYS A 132 5.92 -12.55 -20.93
N ILE A 133 6.36 -11.98 -19.81
CA ILE A 133 6.85 -12.74 -18.66
C ILE A 133 5.66 -13.12 -17.80
N ASN A 134 5.34 -14.42 -17.77
CA ASN A 134 4.30 -14.95 -16.90
C ASN A 134 4.91 -15.45 -15.58
N ASN A 135 5.15 -14.54 -14.64
CA ASN A 135 5.68 -14.87 -13.33
C ASN A 135 4.69 -14.41 -12.22
N PRO A 136 3.95 -15.34 -11.58
CA PRO A 136 2.93 -14.99 -10.60
C PRO A 136 3.51 -14.27 -9.37
N THR A 137 4.77 -14.55 -9.01
CA THR A 137 5.45 -13.85 -7.92
C THR A 137 5.59 -12.36 -8.23
N ILE A 138 6.00 -12.01 -9.46
CA ILE A 138 6.15 -10.60 -9.87
C ILE A 138 4.79 -9.90 -9.86
N PHE A 139 3.76 -10.51 -10.44
CA PHE A 139 2.41 -9.94 -10.44
C PHE A 139 1.87 -9.72 -9.03
N ASN A 140 2.08 -10.68 -8.12
CA ASN A 140 1.64 -10.56 -6.74
C ASN A 140 2.37 -9.42 -6.00
N ILE A 141 3.69 -9.30 -6.16
CA ILE A 141 4.46 -8.23 -5.53
C ILE A 141 3.99 -6.86 -6.04
N ASN A 142 3.79 -6.71 -7.36
CA ASN A 142 3.28 -5.46 -7.94
C ASN A 142 1.88 -5.12 -7.40
N LYS A 143 0.97 -6.10 -7.35
CA LYS A 143 -0.37 -5.90 -6.80
C LYS A 143 -0.34 -5.45 -5.34
N MET A 144 0.40 -6.16 -4.48
CA MET A 144 0.48 -5.83 -3.06
C MET A 144 1.11 -4.45 -2.82
N THR A 145 2.19 -4.13 -3.54
CA THR A 145 2.90 -2.86 -3.38
C THR A 145 2.04 -1.69 -3.87
N SER A 146 1.39 -1.83 -5.03
CA SER A 146 0.46 -0.82 -5.56
C SER A 146 -0.71 -0.58 -4.60
N LEU A 147 -1.31 -1.65 -4.06
CA LEU A 147 -2.39 -1.53 -3.07
C LEU A 147 -1.92 -0.78 -1.81
N LEU A 148 -0.74 -1.09 -1.27
CA LEU A 148 -0.21 -0.40 -0.10
C LEU A 148 0.09 1.08 -0.37
N CYS A 149 0.57 1.44 -1.56
CA CYS A 149 0.75 2.84 -1.95
C CYS A 149 -0.60 3.58 -2.01
N LYS A 150 -1.61 2.97 -2.64
CA LYS A 150 -2.98 3.52 -2.69
C LYS A 150 -3.55 3.72 -1.29
N VAL A 151 -3.40 2.72 -0.42
CA VAL A 151 -3.92 2.75 0.96
C VAL A 151 -3.19 3.79 1.81
N ALA A 152 -1.88 3.98 1.61
CA ALA A 152 -1.13 5.05 2.26
C ALA A 152 -1.64 6.44 1.85
N PHE A 153 -1.85 6.65 0.55
CA PHE A 153 -2.42 7.89 0.02
C PHE A 153 -3.81 8.16 0.60
N LEU A 154 -4.73 7.18 0.56
CA LEU A 154 -6.07 7.32 1.12
C LEU A 154 -6.03 7.67 2.62
N ALA A 155 -5.16 7.01 3.40
CA ALA A 155 -5.02 7.34 4.82
C ALA A 155 -4.56 8.79 5.05
N LEU A 156 -3.68 9.31 4.19
CA LEU A 156 -3.20 10.69 4.25
C LEU A 156 -4.28 11.71 3.88
N GLU A 157 -5.25 11.36 3.04
CA GLU A 157 -6.39 12.25 2.71
C GLU A 157 -7.29 12.53 3.93
N HIS A 158 -7.24 11.66 4.94
CA HIS A 158 -7.98 11.83 6.20
C HIS A 158 -7.18 12.52 7.31
N VAL A 159 -5.93 12.92 7.05
CA VAL A 159 -5.13 13.68 8.02
C VAL A 159 -5.62 15.13 8.05
N SER A 160 -6.20 15.53 9.18
CA SER A 160 -6.57 16.91 9.52
C SER A 160 -5.48 17.63 10.30
#